data_AF-A0A6B3I7L8-F1
#
_entry.id   AF-A0A6B3I7L8-F1
#
_cell.length_a   1.000
_cell.length_b   1.000
_cell.length_c   1.000
_cell.angle_alpha   90.00
_cell.angle_beta   90.00
_cell.angle_gamma   90.00
#
_symmetry.space_group_name_H-M   'P 1'
#
loop_
_entity.id
_entity.type
_entity.pdbx_description
1 polymer ?
#
loop_
_entity_poly.entity_id
_entity_poly.type
_entity_poly.pdbx_seq_one_letter_code
_entity_poly.pdbx_strand_id
1 'polypeptide(L)'
;MDTRRLLRTFAIGIGTAGLLVSGCSGGGSSPSASATGTAAPDGLSSYYAQKLSWRDCGVEGFECTTMKAPKDYDKPADGDIDLAVSRKKATGPGKRIG
;
A
#
# COMPACT_ATOMS: atom_id res chain seq x y z
N MET A 1 -7.24 -15.92 63.02
CA MET A 1 -8.37 -16.89 63.01
C MET A 1 -9.63 -16.03 63.09
N ASP A 2 -10.55 -16.03 62.13
CA ASP A 2 -11.57 -17.07 62.01
C ASP A 2 -12.10 -17.28 60.58
N THR A 3 -11.84 -18.49 60.10
CA THR A 3 -12.09 -19.06 58.78
C THR A 3 -13.48 -19.71 58.70
N ARG A 4 -14.55 -18.97 59.02
CA ARG A 4 -15.86 -19.62 59.33
C ARG A 4 -17.12 -19.09 58.63
N ARG A 5 -17.03 -18.27 57.59
CA ARG A 5 -18.22 -17.91 56.78
C ARG A 5 -18.05 -18.11 55.28
N LEU A 6 -17.31 -19.16 54.91
CA LEU A 6 -17.22 -19.67 53.54
C LEU A 6 -18.37 -20.61 53.13
N LEU A 7 -19.48 -20.69 53.88
CA LEU A 7 -20.64 -21.48 53.45
C LEU A 7 -21.93 -20.83 53.96
N ARG A 8 -22.61 -20.07 53.10
CA ARG A 8 -24.09 -19.91 53.07
C ARG A 8 -24.49 -18.80 52.11
N THR A 9 -24.85 -19.19 50.88
CA THR A 9 -25.92 -18.69 49.99
C THR A 9 -25.48 -18.95 48.54
N PHE A 10 -25.70 -20.15 47.98
CA PHE A 10 -26.90 -20.51 47.21
C PHE A 10 -27.44 -19.36 46.35
N ALA A 11 -27.20 -19.42 45.03
CA ALA A 11 -28.26 -19.34 44.02
C ALA A 11 -27.67 -19.57 42.61
N ILE A 12 -28.27 -20.53 41.93
CA ILE A 12 -28.07 -20.92 40.53
C ILE A 12 -28.56 -19.79 39.61
N GLY A 13 -27.82 -19.51 38.54
CA GLY A 13 -28.26 -18.62 37.46
C GLY A 13 -27.53 -18.90 36.16
N ILE A 14 -28.14 -19.71 35.31
CA ILE A 14 -27.70 -19.98 33.92
C ILE A 14 -27.84 -18.68 33.13
N GLY A 15 -26.75 -18.21 32.53
CA GLY A 15 -26.73 -17.04 31.65
C GLY A 15 -25.86 -17.29 30.43
N THR A 16 -26.51 -17.68 29.33
CA THR A 16 -25.94 -17.76 27.98
C THR A 16 -25.59 -16.37 27.46
N ALA A 17 -24.36 -16.13 27.01
CA ALA A 17 -24.03 -15.31 25.84
C ALA A 17 -22.52 -15.02 25.75
N GLY A 18 -21.94 -15.24 24.57
CA GLY A 18 -20.66 -14.66 24.21
C GLY A 18 -19.85 -15.56 23.28
N LEU A 19 -20.21 -15.59 22.00
CA LEU A 19 -19.29 -16.05 20.96
C LEU A 19 -18.04 -15.17 21.02
N LEU A 20 -16.95 -15.66 21.59
CA LEU A 20 -15.65 -15.03 21.45
C LEU A 20 -15.11 -15.44 20.08
N VAL A 21 -15.04 -14.44 19.21
CA VAL A 21 -14.56 -14.52 17.83
C VAL A 21 -13.18 -15.19 17.82
N SER A 22 -13.10 -16.35 17.16
CA SER A 22 -11.83 -16.97 16.82
C SER A 22 -11.26 -16.24 15.60
N GLY A 23 -10.62 -15.10 15.84
CA GLY A 23 -9.83 -14.39 14.85
C GLY A 23 -8.39 -14.87 14.93
N CYS A 24 -8.04 -15.86 14.10
CA CYS A 24 -6.71 -16.42 14.00
C CYS A 24 -5.66 -15.36 13.63
N SER A 25 -4.72 -15.12 14.53
CA SER A 25 -3.41 -14.55 14.18
C SER A 25 -2.69 -15.54 13.25
N GLY A 26 -2.39 -15.13 12.02
CA GLY A 26 -1.64 -15.95 11.08
C GLY A 26 -1.15 -15.18 9.86
N GLY A 27 0.14 -14.81 9.87
CA GLY A 27 0.92 -14.48 8.67
C GLY A 27 0.76 -13.06 8.14
N GLY A 28 1.74 -12.21 8.41
CA GLY A 28 1.89 -10.91 7.78
C GLY A 28 2.21 -11.05 6.29
N SER A 29 1.18 -11.30 5.48
CA SER A 29 1.25 -11.07 4.03
C SER A 29 1.13 -9.57 3.81
N SER A 30 2.26 -8.91 3.51
CA SER A 30 2.19 -7.60 2.88
C SER A 30 1.34 -7.76 1.63
N PRO A 31 0.29 -6.94 1.41
CA PRO A 31 -0.48 -7.01 0.18
C PRO A 31 0.47 -6.68 -0.97
N SER A 32 0.84 -7.70 -1.74
CA SER A 32 1.46 -7.51 -3.05
C SER A 32 0.38 -6.95 -3.95
N ALA A 33 0.30 -5.63 -4.03
CA ALA A 33 -0.55 -4.97 -5.00
C ALA A 33 -0.01 -5.29 -6.39
N SER A 34 -0.60 -6.28 -7.04
CA SER A 34 -0.43 -6.47 -8.48
C SER A 34 -1.07 -5.26 -9.15
N ALA A 35 -0.24 -4.36 -9.67
CA ALA A 35 -0.73 -3.31 -10.54
C ALA A 35 -1.26 -3.98 -11.81
N THR A 36 -2.57 -4.17 -11.91
CA THR A 36 -3.22 -4.52 -13.17
C THR A 36 -3.16 -3.28 -14.05
N GLY A 37 -2.01 -3.05 -14.68
CA GLY A 37 -1.85 -1.96 -15.63
C GLY A 37 -2.82 -2.19 -16.79
N THR A 38 -3.70 -1.22 -17.05
CA THR A 38 -4.43 -1.17 -18.31
C THR A 38 -3.41 -1.12 -19.46
N ALA A 39 -3.70 -1.83 -20.55
CA ALA A 39 -2.85 -1.78 -21.74
C ALA A 39 -2.66 -0.32 -22.17
N ALA A 40 -1.44 0.03 -22.57
CA ALA A 40 -1.17 1.34 -23.13
C ALA A 40 -2.02 1.56 -24.38
N PRO A 41 -2.52 2.79 -24.63
CA PRO A 41 -3.16 3.10 -25.91
C PRO A 41 -2.22 2.84 -27.09
N ASP A 42 -2.81 2.60 -28.26
CA ASP A 42 -2.06 2.35 -29.49
C ASP A 42 -1.05 3.47 -29.76
N GLY A 43 0.17 3.08 -30.16
CA GLY A 43 1.27 4.03 -30.40
C GLY A 43 1.97 4.56 -29.14
N LEU A 44 1.48 4.28 -27.93
CA LEU A 44 2.09 4.77 -26.68
C LEU A 44 2.80 3.70 -25.84
N SER A 45 2.83 2.45 -26.32
CA SER A 45 3.38 1.31 -25.55
C SER A 45 4.83 1.53 -25.10
N SER A 46 5.66 2.16 -25.92
CA SER A 46 7.05 2.48 -25.58
C SER A 46 7.15 3.41 -24.36
N TYR A 47 6.30 4.43 -24.26
CA TYR A 47 6.31 5.38 -23.15
C TYR A 47 5.85 4.74 -21.84
N TYR A 48 4.86 3.85 -21.89
CA TYR A 48 4.32 3.17 -20.70
C TYR A 48 5.19 2.00 -20.22
N ALA A 49 5.98 1.40 -21.12
CA ALA A 49 6.89 0.30 -20.79
C ALA A 49 8.26 0.77 -20.26
N GLN A 50 8.49 2.08 -20.12
CA GLN A 50 9.77 2.64 -19.66
C GLN A 50 10.15 2.13 -18.27
N LYS A 51 11.34 1.52 -18.19
CA LYS A 51 11.99 1.21 -16.91
C LYS A 51 12.89 2.39 -16.54
N LEU A 52 12.47 3.18 -15.57
CA LEU A 52 13.21 4.36 -15.12
C LEU A 52 14.35 3.97 -14.18
N SER A 53 15.55 4.49 -14.49
CA SER A 53 16.74 4.35 -13.66
C SER A 53 16.84 5.51 -12.68
N TRP A 54 16.45 5.27 -11.45
CA TRP A 54 16.47 6.25 -10.38
C TRP A 54 17.88 6.43 -9.80
N ARG A 55 18.21 7.66 -9.42
CA ARG A 55 19.46 8.04 -8.75
C ARG A 55 19.17 9.01 -7.60
N ASP A 56 20.09 9.15 -6.66
CA ASP A 56 20.01 10.23 -5.66
C ASP A 56 20.00 11.60 -6.33
N CYS A 57 19.12 12.49 -5.84
CA CYS A 57 19.04 13.88 -6.31
C CYS A 57 20.10 14.81 -5.69
N GLY A 58 20.82 14.38 -4.65
CA GLY A 58 21.66 15.24 -3.80
C GLY A 58 20.90 16.00 -2.70
N VAL A 59 19.60 15.73 -2.56
CA VAL A 59 18.76 16.18 -1.44
C VAL A 59 18.20 14.94 -0.72
N GLU A 60 18.17 14.98 0.61
CA GLU A 60 17.88 13.81 1.43
C GLU A 60 16.49 13.22 1.15
N GLY A 61 16.45 11.92 0.85
CA GLY A 61 15.22 11.15 0.69
C GLY A 61 14.50 11.34 -0.65
N PHE A 62 15.10 12.04 -1.63
CA PHE A 62 14.57 12.13 -2.98
C PHE A 62 15.41 11.36 -3.99
N GLU A 63 14.71 10.72 -4.91
CA GLU A 63 15.27 10.06 -6.08
C GLU A 63 14.84 10.80 -7.34
N CYS A 64 15.78 10.93 -8.28
CA CYS A 64 15.63 11.64 -9.53
C CYS A 64 15.80 10.67 -10.71
N THR A 65 15.13 10.98 -11.81
CA THR A 65 15.33 10.31 -13.11
C THR A 65 14.93 11.27 -14.24
N THR A 66 15.20 10.86 -15.46
CA THR A 66 14.62 11.45 -16.67
C THR A 66 13.67 10.43 -17.30
N MET A 67 12.51 10.89 -17.77
CA MET A 67 11.49 10.07 -18.42
C MET A 67 11.09 10.71 -19.76
N LYS A 68 10.86 9.89 -20.80
CA LYS A 68 10.37 10.40 -22.08
C LYS A 68 8.85 10.49 -22.12
N ALA A 69 8.34 11.51 -22.79
CA ALA A 69 6.94 11.62 -23.17
C ALA A 69 6.84 12.14 -24.61
N PRO A 70 5.78 11.81 -25.36
CA PRO A 70 5.55 12.43 -26.66
C PRO A 70 5.27 13.92 -26.47
N LYS A 71 5.76 14.74 -27.40
CA LYS A 71 5.46 16.17 -27.43
C LYS A 71 3.97 16.43 -27.72
N ASP A 72 3.38 15.59 -28.56
CA ASP A 72 1.97 15.59 -28.93
C ASP A 72 1.45 14.14 -28.84
N TYR A 73 0.44 13.90 -27.99
CA TYR A 73 -0.13 12.56 -27.78
C TYR A 73 -1.00 12.09 -28.96
N ASP A 74 -1.53 13.00 -29.78
CA ASP A 74 -2.25 12.64 -31.01
C ASP A 74 -1.27 12.28 -32.14
N LYS A 75 -0.01 12.73 -32.04
CA LYS A 75 1.08 12.46 -32.99
C LYS A 75 2.36 12.03 -32.26
N PRO A 76 2.36 10.88 -31.59
CA PRO A 76 3.49 10.46 -30.75
C PRO A 76 4.80 10.24 -31.53
N ALA A 77 4.73 10.04 -32.85
CA ALA A 77 5.91 9.89 -33.70
C ALA A 77 6.62 11.23 -34.05
N ASP A 78 5.99 12.39 -33.78
CA ASP A 78 6.53 13.72 -34.13
C ASP A 78 7.62 14.20 -33.15
N GLY A 79 7.94 13.38 -32.16
CA GLY A 79 9.11 13.51 -31.30
C GLY A 79 8.80 13.56 -29.82
N ASP A 80 9.88 13.50 -29.05
CA ASP A 80 9.84 13.35 -27.60
C ASP A 80 10.23 14.63 -26.85
N ILE A 81 9.82 14.68 -25.59
CA ILE A 81 10.36 15.56 -24.57
C ILE A 81 10.94 14.75 -23.41
N ASP A 82 12.01 15.27 -22.80
CA ASP A 82 12.60 14.70 -21.60
C ASP A 82 12.06 15.41 -20.37
N LEU A 83 11.45 14.64 -19.47
CA LEU A 83 10.89 15.12 -18.21
C LEU A 83 11.86 14.81 -17.07
N ALA A 84 12.28 15.84 -16.34
CA ALA A 84 12.97 15.67 -15.07
C ALA A 84 11.94 15.29 -13.99
N VAL A 85 12.11 14.11 -13.38
CA VAL A 85 11.18 13.59 -12.38
C VAL A 85 11.90 13.42 -11.07
N SER A 86 11.29 13.91 -9.99
CA SER A 86 11.74 13.68 -8.61
C SER A 86 10.64 12.93 -7.85
N ARG A 87 11.01 11.95 -7.03
CA ARG A 87 10.10 11.24 -6.13
C ARG A 87 10.68 11.11 -4.74
N LYS A 88 9.80 10.98 -3.74
CA LYS A 88 10.17 10.61 -2.37
C LYS A 88 9.46 9.30 -2.01
N LYS A 89 10.20 8.34 -1.48
CA LYS A 89 9.64 7.04 -1.09
C LYS A 89 8.73 7.20 0.13
N ALA A 90 7.55 6.59 0.09
CA ALA A 90 6.63 6.57 1.22
C ALA A 90 7.24 5.79 2.39
N THR A 91 7.08 6.29 3.62
CA THR A 91 7.73 5.75 4.83
C THR A 91 6.78 5.02 5.79
N GLY A 92 5.47 4.99 5.52
CA GLY A 92 4.50 4.39 6.43
C GLY A 92 3.30 3.73 5.74
N PRO A 93 2.49 2.96 6.47
CA PRO A 93 1.29 2.30 5.97
C PRO A 93 0.10 3.27 5.81
N GLY A 94 0.37 4.58 5.81
CA GLY A 94 -0.65 5.62 5.85
C GLY A 94 -1.67 5.49 4.72
N LYS A 95 -2.86 6.04 4.95
CA LYS A 95 -3.91 6.11 3.94
C LYS A 95 -3.35 6.76 2.68
N ARG A 96 -3.52 6.10 1.52
CA ARG A 96 -3.13 6.69 0.24
C ARG A 96 -3.87 8.01 0.06
N ILE A 97 -3.10 9.06 -0.19
CA ILE A 97 -3.59 10.40 -0.50
C ILE A 97 -3.30 10.58 -1.99
N GLY A 98 -4.24 10.13 -2.80
CA GLY A 98 -4.13 10.04 -4.25
C GLY A 98 -5.38 9.41 -4.82
#